data_AF-A0A1M3H0L1-F1
#
_entry.id   AF-A0A1M3H0L1-F1
#
_cell.length_a   1.000
_cell.length_b   1.000
_cell.length_c   1.000
_cell.angle_alpha   90.00
_cell.angle_beta   90.00
_cell.angle_gamma   90.00
#
_symmetry.space_group_name_H-M   'P 1'
#
loop_
_entity.id
_entity.type
_entity.pdbx_description
1 polymer ?
#
loop_
_entity_poly.entity_id
_entity_poly.type
_entity_poly.pdbx_seq_one_letter_code
_entity_poly.pdbx_strand_id
1 'polypeptide(L)'
;MPDTLEGRFDCACLHMAMLLKHLKKMLAQAVFNSFFSYTELTLREVGVGDLSVGKQVKKCAKFFYGALKAYHNALENKSGLEEALVRNLYGGVSPPSLQGLMDYVKNCDDFLKGQDFEKKLTIEWPLVDKKEMKICHRSPAS
;
A
#
# COMPACT_ATOMS: atom_id res chain seq x y z
N MET A 1 -8.70 -8.59 0.20
CA MET A 1 -7.97 -8.32 1.45
C MET A 1 -8.92 -8.43 2.63
N PRO A 2 -8.58 -9.22 3.67
CA PRO A 2 -9.32 -9.23 4.92
C PRO A 2 -9.58 -7.79 5.40
N ASP A 3 -10.79 -7.48 5.85
CA ASP A 3 -11.10 -6.18 6.44
C ASP A 3 -10.60 -6.12 7.89
N THR A 4 -9.26 -6.13 8.04
CA THR A 4 -8.54 -6.01 9.31
C THR A 4 -7.66 -4.78 9.29
N LEU A 5 -7.14 -4.38 10.46
CA LEU A 5 -6.20 -3.26 10.56
C LEU A 5 -4.97 -3.46 9.66
N GLU A 6 -4.40 -4.67 9.68
CA GLU A 6 -3.27 -5.04 8.84
C GLU A 6 -3.64 -5.00 7.36
N GLY A 7 -4.79 -5.55 6.98
CA GLY A 7 -5.25 -5.53 5.59
C GLY A 7 -5.45 -4.10 5.06
N ARG A 8 -5.99 -3.20 5.90
CA ARG A 8 -6.12 -1.77 5.57
C ARG A 8 -4.76 -1.09 5.46
N PHE A 9 -3.83 -1.38 6.37
CA PHE A 9 -2.46 -0.87 6.32
C PHE A 9 -1.72 -1.34 5.06
N ASP A 10 -1.84 -2.61 4.68
CA ASP A 10 -1.24 -3.18 3.47
C ASP A 10 -1.78 -2.50 2.20
N CYS A 11 -3.10 -2.26 2.16
CA CYS A 11 -3.72 -1.48 1.08
C CYS A 11 -3.22 -0.04 1.05
N ALA A 12 -3.10 0.62 2.21
CA ALA A 12 -2.55 1.97 2.28
C ALA A 12 -1.09 2.02 1.82
N CYS A 13 -0.28 1.03 2.18
CA CYS A 13 1.10 0.90 1.72
C CYS A 13 1.21 0.79 0.19
N LEU A 14 0.30 0.04 -0.46
CA LEU A 14 0.24 -0.06 -1.92
C LEU A 14 -0.03 1.32 -2.57
N HIS A 15 -1.06 2.04 -2.10
CA HIS A 15 -1.40 3.36 -2.63
C HIS A 15 -0.29 4.38 -2.39
N MET A 16 0.29 4.38 -1.19
CA MET A 16 1.43 5.23 -0.84
C MET A 16 2.64 4.92 -1.72
N ALA A 17 2.93 3.66 -2.00
CA ALA A 17 4.03 3.31 -2.90
C ALA A 17 3.81 3.85 -4.31
N MET A 18 2.61 3.70 -4.87
CA MET A 18 2.26 4.26 -6.18
C MET A 18 2.36 5.79 -6.17
N LEU A 19 1.81 6.46 -5.15
CA LEU A 19 1.84 7.92 -5.05
C LEU A 19 3.27 8.46 -4.95
N LEU A 20 4.08 7.93 -4.03
CA LEU A 20 5.45 8.40 -3.80
C LEU A 20 6.37 8.25 -5.03
N LYS A 21 6.05 7.34 -5.95
CA LYS A 21 6.78 7.19 -7.22
C LYS A 21 6.71 8.43 -8.10
N HIS A 22 5.61 9.19 -8.02
CA HIS A 22 5.33 10.33 -8.90
C HIS A 22 5.50 11.69 -8.23
N LEU A 23 5.77 11.72 -6.92
CA LEU A 23 5.94 12.97 -6.18
C LEU A 23 7.40 13.47 -6.20
N LYS A 24 7.57 14.79 -6.25
CA LYS A 24 8.87 15.44 -6.01
C LYS A 24 9.32 15.20 -4.57
N LYS A 25 10.63 15.13 -4.34
CA LYS A 25 11.26 14.76 -3.06
C LYS A 25 10.64 15.45 -1.83
N MET A 26 10.46 16.78 -1.87
CA MET A 26 9.91 17.53 -0.73
C MET A 26 8.47 17.12 -0.40
N LEU A 27 7.61 17.02 -1.42
CA LEU A 27 6.21 16.63 -1.25
C LEU A 27 6.09 15.15 -0.86
N ALA A 28 6.92 14.27 -1.45
CA ALA A 28 7.01 12.87 -1.08
C ALA A 28 7.35 12.69 0.41
N GLN A 29 8.31 13.47 0.92
CA GLN A 29 8.69 13.42 2.34
C GLN A 29 7.58 13.92 3.26
N ALA A 30 6.88 14.99 2.89
CA ALA A 30 5.74 15.50 3.66
C ALA A 30 4.60 14.46 3.72
N VAL A 31 4.25 13.86 2.58
CA VAL A 31 3.22 12.82 2.49
C VAL A 31 3.60 11.57 3.29
N PHE A 32 4.86 11.13 3.21
CA PHE A 32 5.38 10.01 4.01
C PHE A 32 5.28 10.30 5.51
N ASN A 33 5.71 11.48 5.96
CA ASN A 33 5.65 11.86 7.38
C ASN A 33 4.19 11.85 7.89
N SER A 34 3.27 12.45 7.15
CA SER A 34 1.85 12.45 7.50
C SER A 34 1.27 11.03 7.58
N PHE A 35 1.62 10.16 6.64
CA PHE A 35 1.19 8.75 6.64
C PHE A 35 1.69 7.98 7.87
N PHE A 36 2.96 8.16 8.26
CA PHE A 36 3.50 7.49 9.43
C PHE A 36 2.99 8.07 10.76
N SER A 37 2.74 9.37 10.84
CA SER A 37 2.06 9.98 11.99
C SER A 37 0.64 9.42 12.15
N TYR A 38 -0.11 9.29 11.06
CA TYR A 38 -1.44 8.66 11.08
C TYR A 38 -1.37 7.19 11.50
N THR A 39 -0.39 6.45 10.99
CA THR A 39 -0.18 5.04 11.36
C THR A 39 0.14 4.89 12.86
N GLU A 40 0.99 5.75 13.41
CA GLU A 40 1.30 5.76 14.85
C GLU A 40 0.05 6.06 15.69
N LEU A 41 -0.73 7.09 15.30
CA LEU A 41 -1.99 7.42 15.98
C LEU A 41 -2.95 6.24 15.97
N THR A 42 -3.17 5.64 14.80
CA THR A 42 -4.06 4.48 14.63
C THR A 42 -3.65 3.32 15.54
N LEU A 43 -2.34 3.04 15.67
CA LEU A 43 -1.83 1.99 16.56
C LEU A 43 -2.19 2.28 18.03
N ARG A 44 -2.06 3.53 18.47
CA ARG A 44 -2.43 3.94 19.84
C ARG A 44 -3.94 3.82 20.06
N GLU A 45 -4.74 4.23 19.08
CA GLU A 45 -6.21 4.17 19.15
C GLU A 45 -6.75 2.75 19.28
N VAL A 46 -6.11 1.77 18.63
CA VAL A 46 -6.49 0.35 18.77
C VAL A 46 -5.90 -0.32 20.03
N GLY A 47 -5.30 0.46 20.93
CA GLY A 47 -4.84 -0.02 22.24
C GLY A 47 -3.42 -0.59 22.26
N VAL A 48 -2.59 -0.35 21.23
CA VAL A 48 -1.15 -0.66 21.32
C VAL A 48 -0.52 0.26 22.36
N GLY A 49 -0.18 -0.31 23.52
CA GLY A 49 0.33 0.47 24.66
C GLY A 49 1.61 1.26 24.34
N ASP A 50 1.79 2.38 25.02
CA ASP A 50 2.85 3.38 24.76
C ASP A 50 4.27 2.81 24.77
N LEU A 51 4.53 1.76 25.55
CA LEU A 51 5.83 1.09 25.63
C LEU A 51 6.13 0.23 24.37
N SER A 52 5.10 -0.12 23.61
CA SER A 52 5.18 -1.05 22.46
C SER A 52 4.95 -0.36 21.11
N VAL A 53 4.30 0.82 21.08
CA VAL A 53 3.98 1.55 19.85
C VAL A 53 5.21 1.83 19.00
N GLY A 54 6.32 2.27 19.60
CA GLY A 54 7.55 2.54 18.87
C GLY A 54 8.15 1.30 18.20
N LYS A 55 7.96 0.10 18.79
CA LYS A 55 8.38 -1.17 18.16
C LYS A 55 7.49 -1.52 16.97
N GLN A 56 6.18 -1.29 17.10
CA GLN A 56 5.23 -1.55 16.01
C GLN A 56 5.43 -0.57 14.84
N VAL A 57 5.60 0.73 15.11
CA VAL A 57 5.93 1.74 14.08
C VAL A 57 7.19 1.36 13.32
N LYS A 58 8.25 0.89 14.00
CA LYS A 58 9.47 0.39 13.35
C LYS A 58 9.21 -0.83 12.46
N LYS A 59 8.34 -1.75 12.87
CA LYS A 59 7.93 -2.92 12.08
C LYS A 59 7.16 -2.48 10.83
N CYS A 60 6.20 -1.57 10.97
CA CYS A 60 5.46 -0.96 9.86
C CYS A 60 6.41 -0.27 8.88
N ALA A 61 7.37 0.52 9.36
CA ALA A 61 8.35 1.20 8.52
C ALA A 61 9.22 0.22 7.72
N LYS A 62 9.75 -0.82 8.37
CA LYS A 62 10.54 -1.86 7.71
C LYS A 62 9.74 -2.56 6.60
N PHE A 63 8.50 -2.93 6.89
CA PHE A 63 7.59 -3.52 5.91
C PHE A 63 7.35 -2.55 4.74
N PHE A 64 6.99 -1.30 5.04
CA PHE A 64 6.68 -0.29 4.04
C PHE A 64 7.84 -0.04 3.07
N TYR A 65 9.08 0.12 3.56
CA TYR A 65 10.23 0.32 2.67
C TYR A 65 10.50 -0.90 1.76
N GLY A 66 10.26 -2.12 2.26
CA GLY A 66 10.33 -3.33 1.45
C GLY A 66 9.26 -3.38 0.36
N ALA A 67 8.01 -3.02 0.72
CA ALA A 67 6.89 -2.94 -0.21
C ALA A 67 7.11 -1.85 -1.27
N LEU A 68 7.52 -0.66 -0.85
CA LEU A 68 7.86 0.49 -1.69
C LEU A 68 8.86 0.10 -2.78
N LYS A 69 10.00 -0.46 -2.38
CA LYS A 69 11.04 -0.90 -3.31
C LYS A 69 10.52 -1.95 -4.30
N ALA A 70 9.75 -2.92 -3.82
CA ALA A 70 9.25 -3.99 -4.66
C ALA A 70 8.24 -3.50 -5.70
N TYR A 71 7.30 -2.65 -5.31
CA TYR A 71 6.33 -2.08 -6.23
C TYR A 71 6.97 -1.12 -7.24
N HIS A 72 7.89 -0.26 -6.80
CA HIS A 72 8.63 0.63 -7.70
C HIS A 72 9.39 -0.16 -8.76
N ASN A 73 10.18 -1.16 -8.32
CA ASN A 73 10.90 -2.04 -9.23
C ASN A 73 9.96 -2.78 -10.19
N ALA A 74 8.81 -3.26 -9.70
CA ALA A 74 7.88 -4.02 -10.52
C ALA A 74 7.21 -3.17 -11.61
N LEU A 75 6.84 -1.94 -11.26
CA LEU A 75 6.25 -0.97 -12.19
C LEU A 75 7.27 -0.45 -13.21
N GLU A 76 8.50 -0.16 -12.77
CA GLU A 76 9.57 0.33 -13.65
C GLU A 76 10.00 -0.73 -14.67
N ASN A 77 10.19 -1.97 -14.24
CA ASN A 77 10.63 -3.07 -15.11
C ASN A 77 9.47 -3.78 -15.82
N LYS A 78 8.22 -3.44 -15.50
CA LYS A 78 7.00 -4.11 -15.98
C LYS A 78 7.00 -5.63 -15.74
N SER A 79 7.62 -6.07 -14.64
CA SER A 79 7.81 -7.47 -14.28
C SER A 79 7.84 -7.63 -12.76
N GLY A 80 7.36 -8.75 -12.21
CA GLY A 80 7.45 -9.00 -10.77
C GLY A 80 6.33 -8.40 -9.92
N LEU A 81 5.27 -7.85 -10.56
CA LEU A 81 4.16 -7.21 -9.86
C LEU A 81 3.32 -8.23 -9.10
N GLU A 82 3.05 -9.39 -9.70
CA GLU A 82 2.27 -10.46 -9.08
C GLU A 82 2.93 -10.93 -7.78
N GLU A 83 4.22 -11.22 -7.83
CA GLU A 83 5.01 -11.68 -6.68
C GLU A 83 5.05 -10.62 -5.57
N ALA A 84 5.17 -9.34 -5.94
CA ALA A 84 5.12 -8.24 -4.99
C ALA A 84 3.76 -8.15 -4.30
N LEU A 85 2.66 -8.27 -5.05
CA LEU A 85 1.29 -8.23 -4.51
C LEU A 85 1.01 -9.44 -3.61
N VAL A 86 1.38 -10.66 -4.04
CA VAL A 86 1.21 -11.88 -3.26
C VAL A 86 1.97 -11.79 -1.94
N ARG A 87 3.23 -11.38 -1.98
CA ARG A 87 4.07 -11.28 -0.77
C ARG A 87 3.54 -10.24 0.21
N ASN A 88 3.21 -9.05 -0.30
CA ASN A 88 2.91 -7.90 0.56
C ASN A 88 1.44 -7.85 1.01
N LEU A 89 0.49 -8.33 0.21
CA LEU A 89 -0.93 -8.19 0.52
C LEU A 89 -1.60 -9.52 0.91
N TYR A 90 -1.10 -10.63 0.40
CA TYR A 90 -1.63 -11.98 0.68
C TYR A 90 -0.69 -12.81 1.56
N GLY A 91 0.39 -12.21 2.06
CA GLY A 91 1.29 -12.88 2.98
C GLY A 91 2.04 -14.07 2.37
N GLY A 92 2.24 -14.07 1.05
CA GLY A 92 2.88 -15.16 0.32
C GLY A 92 1.94 -16.25 -0.20
N VAL A 93 0.66 -16.22 0.16
CA VAL A 93 -0.32 -17.20 -0.32
C VAL A 93 -1.00 -16.66 -1.57
N SER A 94 -0.86 -17.34 -2.71
CA SER A 94 -1.47 -16.85 -3.95
C SER A 94 -3.00 -16.99 -3.91
N PRO A 95 -3.78 -15.93 -4.17
CA PRO A 95 -5.22 -16.00 -4.35
C PRO A 95 -5.60 -16.66 -5.70
N PRO A 96 -6.88 -17.04 -5.90
CA PRO A 96 -7.34 -17.66 -7.16
C PRO A 96 -7.19 -16.78 -8.40
N SER A 97 -7.20 -15.45 -8.24
CA SER A 97 -6.97 -14.48 -9.31
C SER A 97 -6.35 -13.21 -8.72
N LEU A 98 -5.36 -12.65 -9.44
CA LEU A 98 -4.78 -11.33 -9.20
C LEU A 98 -5.03 -10.36 -10.35
N GLN A 99 -5.60 -10.81 -11.46
CA GLN A 99 -5.62 -10.05 -12.72
C GLN A 99 -6.26 -8.66 -12.55
N GLY A 100 -7.47 -8.60 -11.95
CA GLY A 100 -8.13 -7.32 -11.69
C GLY A 100 -7.34 -6.38 -10.78
N LEU A 101 -6.58 -6.91 -9.80
CA LEU A 101 -5.73 -6.09 -8.93
C LEU A 101 -4.48 -5.59 -9.66
N MET A 102 -3.87 -6.42 -10.51
CA MET A 102 -2.74 -6.01 -11.35
C MET A 102 -3.15 -4.91 -12.33
N ASP A 103 -4.33 -5.05 -12.94
CA ASP A 103 -4.86 -4.04 -13.87
C ASP A 103 -5.22 -2.76 -13.14
N TYR A 104 -5.81 -2.85 -11.94
CA TYR A 104 -6.02 -1.70 -11.07
C TYR A 104 -4.72 -0.96 -10.77
N VAL A 105 -3.67 -1.66 -10.35
CA VAL A 105 -2.37 -1.05 -10.02
C VAL A 105 -1.75 -0.36 -11.23
N LYS A 106 -1.81 -0.98 -12.42
CA LYS A 106 -1.33 -0.35 -13.66
C LYS A 106 -2.12 0.92 -13.99
N ASN A 107 -3.45 0.85 -13.92
CA ASN A 107 -4.32 2.01 -14.16
C ASN A 107 -4.04 3.16 -13.17
N CYS A 108 -3.76 2.85 -11.91
CA CYS A 108 -3.33 3.84 -10.92
C CYS A 108 -1.99 4.47 -11.27
N ASP A 109 -0.99 3.68 -11.66
CA ASP A 109 0.32 4.22 -12.03
C ASP A 109 0.23 5.14 -13.25
N ASP A 110 -0.54 4.75 -14.26
CA ASP A 110 -0.79 5.56 -15.46
C ASP A 110 -1.57 6.84 -15.14
N PHE A 111 -2.59 6.76 -14.27
CA PHE A 111 -3.35 7.93 -13.82
C PHE A 111 -2.45 8.94 -13.09
N LEU A 112 -1.63 8.46 -12.15
CA LEU A 112 -0.76 9.30 -11.33
C LEU A 112 0.36 9.95 -12.16
N LYS A 113 0.87 9.25 -13.18
CA LYS A 113 1.88 9.79 -14.11
C LYS A 113 1.40 11.04 -14.85
N GLY A 114 0.09 11.15 -15.09
CA GLY A 114 -0.53 12.28 -15.78
C GLY A 114 -0.90 13.46 -14.88
N GLN A 115 -0.69 13.38 -13.56
CA GLN A 115 -1.12 14.43 -12.62
C GLN A 115 -0.07 15.52 -12.42
N ASP A 116 -0.57 16.75 -12.24
CA ASP A 116 0.21 17.90 -11.77
C ASP A 116 -0.08 18.14 -10.28
N PHE A 117 0.75 17.54 -9.42
CA PHE A 117 0.62 17.60 -7.96
C PHE A 117 0.90 18.99 -7.36
N GLU A 118 1.40 19.95 -8.15
CA GLU A 118 1.54 21.35 -7.69
C GLU A 118 0.22 22.12 -7.85
N LYS A 119 -0.66 21.69 -8.77
CA LYS A 119 -1.95 22.36 -9.03
C LYS A 119 -3.14 21.64 -8.42
N LYS A 120 -3.11 20.31 -8.32
CA LYS A 120 -4.21 19.50 -7.79
C LYS A 120 -3.68 18.47 -6.81
N LEU A 121 -4.16 18.54 -5.56
CA LEU A 121 -3.81 17.59 -4.49
C LEU A 121 -4.89 16.52 -4.28
N THR A 122 -6.09 16.70 -4.84
CA THR A 122 -7.17 15.71 -4.75
C THR A 122 -6.93 14.59 -5.77
N ILE A 123 -6.82 13.36 -5.28
CA ILE A 123 -6.61 12.16 -6.10
C ILE A 123 -7.94 11.41 -6.22
N GLU A 124 -8.45 11.32 -7.44
CA GLU A 124 -9.60 10.49 -7.79
C GLU A 124 -9.07 9.13 -8.27
N TRP A 125 -8.89 8.21 -7.33
CA TRP A 125 -8.35 6.89 -7.65
C TRP A 125 -9.24 6.18 -8.69
N PRO A 126 -8.63 5.50 -9.68
CA PRO A 126 -9.36 4.61 -10.58
C PRO A 126 -10.28 3.65 -9.82
N LEU A 127 -11.38 3.24 -10.42
CA LEU A 127 -12.28 2.27 -9.78
C LEU A 127 -11.73 0.85 -9.97
N VAL A 128 -11.76 0.06 -8.90
CA VAL A 128 -11.61 -1.40 -8.99
C VAL A 128 -12.92 -1.97 -9.53
N ASP A 129 -12.86 -2.77 -10.60
CA ASP A 129 -14.04 -3.54 -11.01
C ASP A 129 -14.40 -4.53 -9.89
N LYS A 130 -15.55 -4.30 -9.25
CA LYS A 130 -16.00 -5.05 -8.07
C LYS A 130 -16.23 -6.55 -8.36
N LYS A 131 -16.36 -6.96 -9.63
CA LYS A 131 -16.55 -8.37 -10.00
C LYS A 131 -15.33 -9.26 -9.75
N GLU A 132 -14.13 -8.68 -9.71
CA GLU A 132 -12.86 -9.41 -9.56
C GLU A 132 -12.41 -9.58 -8.10
N MET A 133 -13.07 -8.92 -7.15
CA MET A 133 -12.60 -8.83 -5.77
C MET A 133 -13.18 -9.93 -4.87
N LYS A 134 -12.89 -11.21 -5.19
CA LYS A 134 -13.09 -12.33 -4.24
C LYS A 134 -11.93 -12.33 -3.24
N ILE A 135 -12.17 -11.68 -2.12
CA ILE A 135 -11.19 -11.44 -1.06
C ILE A 135 -10.97 -12.72 -0.24
N CYS A 136 -9.82 -13.37 -0.39
CA CYS A 136 -9.39 -14.47 0.48
C CYS A 136 -9.17 -13.98 1.93
N HIS A 137 -9.75 -14.73 2.87
CA HIS A 137 -9.54 -14.59 4.31
C HIS A 137 -8.19 -15.20 4.69
N ARG A 138 -7.30 -14.42 5.31
CA ARG A 138 -6.12 -14.95 5.99
C ARG A 138 -6.61 -15.56 7.31
N SER A 139 -6.33 -16.82 7.59
CA SER A 139 -6.50 -17.36 8.95
C SER A 139 -5.49 -16.68 9.89
N PRO A 140 -5.85 -16.43 11.16
CA PRO A 140 -4.89 -15.97 12.15
C PRO A 140 -3.79 -17.02 12.29
N ALA A 141 -2.52 -16.60 12.30
CA ALA A 141 -1.45 -17.47 12.73
C ALA A 141 -1.69 -17.83 14.21
N SER A 142 -1.78 -19.13 14.47
CA SER A 142 -1.75 -19.77 15.79
C SER A 142 -0.52 -19.38 16.59
#